data_AF-A0AB34IJV4-F1
#
_entry.id   AF-A0AB34IJV4-F1
#
_cell.length_a   1.000
_cell.length_b   1.000
_cell.length_c   1.000
_cell.angle_alpha   90.00
_cell.angle_beta   90.00
_cell.angle_gamma   90.00
#
_symmetry.space_group_name_H-M   'P 1'
#
loop_
_entity.id
_entity.type
_entity.pdbx_description
1 polymer ?
#
loop_
_entity_poly.entity_id
_entity_poly.type
_entity_poly.pdbx_seq_one_letter_code
_entity_poly.pdbx_strand_id
1 'polypeptide(L)'
;MPAVRSEKAVFTRVELPSRPKRGRPPRLAPSVDDDSASDEEGHAVGGRRLSWRLPAAALLLFLLLLLLLYDPTPPPPPPRKRTAARAAPRRAHAPKPPPASPPPCASPLRRLTPPPALAPPPDDPTPPPPPPLPPPPAAPRASPPPPPAPDQPPLVVWEKHAGLNCWWDGHGAEEVDSPSGSAVAGVASLAACHAACLAAPQCDGVLFERGGRCFRKARLDVSRCSPSAQFDLYVHNAARPPSPPAAPRAAEAGGLLAAAKCSAMMREREGGGGKFFRMWSAAGWTERREGEKGCWGGDAAQADRFFRDAAEGMQCNQNWDEQNGAGLNHAPAVFGTAEAMEEYCNVRAGGGQHLDLRNACRKANLNLLRIGNWNMCRNSEWTLCATLGRLHNQGDGQIHFALPPKELDLDLFLRKRQPPNSQGWTCCGSFAENDIYYLEVCTLSEMCANSDELFSVGVGDPFYCKFDPQKYKAMQLALRQWD
;
A
#
# COMPACT_ATOMS: atom_id res chain seq x y z
N MET A 1 -18.11 40.14 -53.85
CA MET A 1 -17.73 41.29 -53.00
C MET A 1 -18.75 41.38 -51.89
N PRO A 2 -18.42 41.46 -50.59
CA PRO A 2 -17.33 42.20 -49.93
C PRO A 2 -16.51 41.27 -48.97
N ALA A 3 -15.65 41.64 -48.02
CA ALA A 3 -15.04 42.87 -47.52
C ALA A 3 -13.70 42.48 -46.85
N VAL A 4 -12.81 43.44 -46.76
CA VAL A 4 -11.40 43.32 -46.40
C VAL A 4 -11.16 43.29 -44.88
N ARG A 5 -10.16 42.49 -44.50
CA ARG A 5 -9.32 42.44 -43.29
C ARG A 5 -9.36 43.63 -42.31
N SER A 6 -9.28 43.30 -41.02
CA SER A 6 -8.57 44.08 -40.01
C SER A 6 -7.88 43.14 -39.01
N GLU A 7 -6.59 42.86 -39.23
CA GLU A 7 -5.70 42.21 -38.26
C GLU A 7 -5.34 43.21 -37.14
N LYS A 8 -5.60 42.86 -35.88
CA LYS A 8 -5.06 43.59 -34.72
C LYS A 8 -3.73 42.96 -34.32
N ALA A 9 -2.66 43.75 -34.45
CA ALA A 9 -1.34 43.44 -33.92
C ALA A 9 -1.34 43.49 -32.38
N VAL A 10 -0.87 42.42 -31.75
CA VAL A 10 -0.54 42.38 -30.32
C VAL A 10 0.96 42.66 -30.19
N PHE A 11 1.29 43.78 -29.56
CA PHE A 11 2.66 44.14 -29.20
C PHE A 11 3.12 43.28 -28.02
N THR A 12 4.08 42.39 -28.25
CA THR A 12 4.81 41.67 -27.21
C THR A 12 5.90 42.59 -26.63
N ARG A 13 5.84 42.83 -25.32
CA ARG A 13 6.85 43.58 -24.56
C ARG A 13 8.09 42.70 -24.40
N VAL A 14 9.19 43.08 -25.06
CA VAL A 14 10.50 42.47 -24.89
C VAL A 14 11.10 43.00 -23.58
N GLU A 15 11.23 42.14 -22.57
CA GLU A 15 12.03 42.41 -21.37
C GLU A 15 13.51 42.16 -21.68
N LEU A 16 14.34 43.18 -21.45
CA LEU A 16 15.79 43.13 -21.59
C LEU A 16 16.44 42.44 -20.37
N PRO A 17 17.52 41.66 -20.56
CA PRO A 17 18.21 41.00 -19.46
C PRO A 17 19.00 41.98 -18.58
N SER A 18 18.76 41.85 -17.27
CA SER A 18 19.44 42.56 -16.19
C SER A 18 20.95 42.30 -16.18
N ARG A 19 21.74 43.38 -16.13
CA ARG A 19 23.22 43.36 -16.03
C ARG A 19 23.73 42.59 -14.80
N PRO A 20 24.91 41.94 -14.89
CA PRO A 20 25.53 41.26 -13.77
C PRO A 20 26.18 42.25 -12.78
N LYS A 21 25.90 42.04 -11.49
CA LYS A 21 26.57 42.75 -10.38
C LYS A 21 28.02 42.24 -10.25
N ARG A 22 28.98 43.17 -10.30
CA ARG A 22 30.40 42.93 -9.96
C ARG A 22 30.60 42.98 -8.44
N GLY A 23 31.38 42.04 -7.91
CA GLY A 23 32.31 42.29 -6.81
C GLY A 23 32.08 41.49 -5.51
N ARG A 24 32.89 40.45 -5.26
CA ARG A 24 34.04 40.48 -4.32
C ARG A 24 34.83 39.15 -4.41
N PRO A 25 36.18 39.18 -4.43
CA PRO A 25 36.99 37.96 -4.45
C PRO A 25 37.09 37.29 -3.06
N PRO A 26 37.36 35.98 -2.99
CA PRO A 26 37.47 35.23 -1.74
C PRO A 26 38.79 35.52 -1.01
N ARG A 27 38.73 35.57 0.32
CA ARG A 27 39.90 35.55 1.21
C ARG A 27 40.54 34.17 1.18
N LEU A 28 41.81 34.13 0.79
CA LEU A 28 42.75 33.05 1.07
C LEU A 28 43.02 32.96 2.58
N ALA A 29 43.00 31.75 3.11
CA ALA A 29 43.60 31.38 4.39
C ALA A 29 44.48 30.14 4.18
N PRO A 30 45.55 29.97 4.97
CA PRO A 30 46.81 29.41 4.48
C PRO A 30 46.90 27.89 4.54
N SER A 31 47.74 27.38 3.63
CA SER A 31 48.37 26.07 3.63
C SER A 31 49.21 25.85 4.88
N VAL A 32 49.02 24.69 5.51
CA VAL A 32 50.04 24.06 6.37
C VAL A 32 50.22 22.67 5.81
N ASP A 33 51.28 22.50 5.02
CA ASP A 33 51.95 21.23 4.85
C ASP A 33 52.93 21.11 6.03
N ASP A 34 52.91 19.98 6.74
CA ASP A 34 54.17 19.31 7.09
C ASP A 34 53.93 17.86 7.51
N ASP A 35 54.78 17.05 6.92
CA ASP A 35 55.13 15.65 7.13
C ASP A 35 54.95 15.08 8.55
N SER A 36 54.51 13.82 8.63
CA SER A 36 55.28 12.77 9.34
C SER A 36 54.72 11.39 9.05
N ALA A 37 55.60 10.57 8.49
CA ALA A 37 55.42 9.16 8.22
C ALA A 37 55.45 8.31 9.51
N SER A 38 54.83 7.13 9.39
CA SER A 38 55.18 5.84 10.02
C SER A 38 55.50 5.81 11.52
N ASP A 39 54.67 5.09 12.28
CA ASP A 39 55.14 3.85 12.93
C ASP A 39 53.96 2.95 13.32
N GLU A 40 54.12 1.66 13.00
CA GLU A 40 53.29 0.56 13.46
C GLU A 40 53.54 0.33 14.96
N GLU A 41 52.50 0.28 15.78
CA GLU A 41 52.51 -0.54 16.99
C GLU A 41 51.09 -1.00 17.34
N GLY A 42 50.90 -2.31 17.32
CA GLY A 42 49.65 -2.96 17.67
C GLY A 42 49.29 -2.77 19.14
N HIS A 43 48.03 -2.45 19.42
CA HIS A 43 47.46 -2.52 20.77
C HIS A 43 46.18 -3.34 20.75
N ALA A 44 46.26 -4.53 21.35
CA ALA A 44 45.14 -5.39 21.67
C ALA A 44 44.22 -4.68 22.68
N VAL A 45 42.98 -4.41 22.28
CA VAL A 45 41.93 -3.89 23.18
C VAL A 45 41.37 -5.05 23.98
N GLY A 46 41.86 -5.20 25.22
CA GLY A 46 41.29 -6.07 26.23
C GLY A 46 39.94 -5.51 26.74
N GLY A 47 38.85 -6.20 26.40
CA GLY A 47 37.52 -5.90 26.93
C GLY A 47 37.40 -6.24 28.42
N ARG A 48 37.33 -5.21 29.28
CA ARG A 48 36.96 -5.38 30.69
C ARG A 48 35.44 -5.49 30.81
N ARG A 49 34.95 -6.67 31.14
CA ARG A 49 33.56 -6.87 31.62
C ARG A 49 33.45 -6.27 33.02
N LEU A 50 32.76 -5.13 33.17
CA LEU A 50 32.33 -4.64 34.48
C LEU A 50 31.17 -5.50 34.98
N SER A 51 31.49 -6.42 35.90
CA SER A 51 30.53 -7.20 36.68
C SER A 51 30.03 -6.35 37.85
N TRP A 52 28.86 -5.72 37.73
CA TRP A 52 28.14 -5.13 38.85
C TRP A 52 27.48 -6.24 39.67
N ARG A 53 28.18 -6.77 40.67
CA ARG A 53 27.57 -7.59 41.73
C ARG A 53 27.10 -6.65 42.83
N LEU A 54 25.82 -6.28 42.81
CA LEU A 54 25.17 -5.75 44.00
C LEU A 54 25.13 -6.86 45.06
N PRO A 55 25.59 -6.62 46.30
CA PRO A 55 25.55 -7.63 47.34
C PRO A 55 24.09 -8.02 47.62
N ALA A 56 23.82 -9.32 47.81
CA ALA A 56 22.48 -9.84 48.03
C ALA A 56 21.71 -9.12 49.16
N ALA A 57 22.43 -8.57 50.13
CA ALA A 57 21.88 -7.74 51.20
C ALA A 57 21.19 -6.45 50.69
N ALA A 58 21.72 -5.81 49.64
CA ALA A 58 21.12 -4.60 49.07
C ALA A 58 19.82 -4.91 48.32
N LEU A 59 19.75 -6.07 47.65
CA LEU A 59 18.53 -6.52 46.97
C LEU A 59 17.44 -6.89 48.00
N LEU A 60 17.82 -7.52 49.10
CA LEU A 60 16.89 -7.88 50.19
C LEU A 60 16.33 -6.62 50.88
N LEU A 61 17.17 -5.63 51.13
CA LEU A 61 16.75 -4.36 51.74
C LEU A 61 15.79 -3.60 50.82
N PHE A 62 16.04 -3.61 49.52
CA PHE A 62 15.17 -2.97 48.52
C PHE A 62 13.81 -3.66 48.41
N LEU A 63 13.78 -4.99 48.46
CA LEU A 63 12.52 -5.76 48.48
C LEU A 63 11.73 -5.55 49.78
N LEU A 64 12.41 -5.47 50.93
CA LEU A 64 11.76 -5.13 52.20
C LEU A 64 11.18 -3.71 52.20
N LEU A 65 11.88 -2.74 51.60
CA LEU A 65 11.37 -1.38 51.41
C LEU A 65 10.13 -1.35 50.50
N LEU A 66 10.13 -2.13 49.41
CA LEU A 66 8.96 -2.25 48.55
C LEU A 66 7.76 -2.88 49.26
N LEU A 67 7.98 -3.88 50.13
CA LEU A 67 6.91 -4.49 50.92
C LEU A 67 6.38 -3.58 52.02
N LEU A 68 7.23 -2.71 52.60
CA LEU A 68 6.79 -1.71 53.59
C LEU A 68 6.05 -0.53 52.96
N LEU A 69 6.32 -0.22 51.69
CA LEU A 69 5.65 0.85 50.94
C LEU A 69 4.39 0.37 50.21
N TYR A 70 4.16 -0.94 50.14
CA TYR A 70 2.98 -1.51 49.51
C TYR A 70 1.81 -1.50 50.51
N ASP A 71 0.98 -0.47 50.44
CA ASP A 71 -0.32 -0.43 51.11
C ASP A 71 -1.35 -1.18 50.24
N PRO A 72 -1.90 -2.33 50.69
CA PRO A 72 -2.85 -3.11 49.90
C PRO A 72 -4.26 -2.52 49.90
N THR A 73 -4.49 -1.33 50.47
CA THR A 73 -5.81 -0.72 50.47
C THR A 73 -6.16 -0.16 49.08
N PRO A 74 -7.28 -0.60 48.47
CA PRO A 74 -7.72 -0.03 47.20
C PRO A 74 -8.08 1.45 47.40
N PRO A 75 -7.69 2.34 46.48
CA PRO A 75 -8.01 3.76 46.60
C PRO A 75 -9.53 3.95 46.68
N PRO A 76 -10.03 4.88 47.51
CA PRO A 76 -11.45 5.15 47.60
C PRO A 76 -11.99 5.63 46.25
N PRO A 77 -13.24 5.28 45.90
CA PRO A 77 -13.84 5.72 44.65
C PRO A 77 -13.88 7.26 44.59
N PRO A 78 -13.66 7.86 43.41
CA PRO A 78 -13.69 9.30 43.27
C PRO A 78 -15.05 9.85 43.68
N PRO A 79 -15.11 11.02 44.36
CA PRO A 79 -16.37 11.61 44.79
C PRO A 79 -17.25 11.92 43.57
N ARG A 80 -18.48 11.39 43.59
CA ARG A 80 -19.52 11.71 42.61
C ARG A 80 -19.69 13.24 42.56
N LYS A 81 -19.27 13.85 41.45
CA LYS A 81 -19.60 15.24 41.14
C LYS A 81 -21.12 15.35 40.99
N ARG A 82 -21.79 15.84 42.04
CA ARG A 82 -23.15 16.37 41.97
C ARG A 82 -23.11 17.53 40.98
N THR A 83 -23.62 17.33 39.78
CA THR A 83 -23.94 18.41 38.86
C THR A 83 -25.07 19.23 39.49
N ALA A 84 -24.72 20.41 39.98
CA ALA A 84 -25.68 21.43 40.35
C ALA A 84 -26.44 21.84 39.09
N ALA A 85 -27.71 21.47 39.02
CA ALA A 85 -28.64 21.97 38.02
C ALA A 85 -28.80 23.48 38.24
N ARG A 86 -28.12 24.26 37.39
CA ARG A 86 -28.30 25.71 37.29
C ARG A 86 -29.60 25.95 36.53
N ALA A 87 -30.62 26.43 37.24
CA ALA A 87 -31.88 26.86 36.67
C ALA A 87 -31.64 28.04 35.71
N ALA A 88 -31.99 27.85 34.43
CA ALA A 88 -32.13 28.92 33.46
C ALA A 88 -33.62 29.29 33.30
N PRO A 89 -33.96 30.55 33.01
CA PRO A 89 -35.31 31.07 33.09
C PRO A 89 -36.21 30.52 31.97
N ARG A 90 -37.41 30.10 32.36
CA ARG A 90 -38.51 29.70 31.47
C ARG A 90 -38.89 30.86 30.54
N ARG A 91 -38.57 30.75 29.25
CA ARG A 91 -39.32 31.43 28.19
C ARG A 91 -40.52 30.55 27.83
N ALA A 92 -41.70 31.15 27.91
CA ALA A 92 -42.96 30.54 27.49
C ALA A 92 -42.94 30.30 25.96
N HIS A 93 -42.96 29.03 25.56
CA HIS A 93 -43.32 28.62 24.21
C HIS A 93 -44.74 28.06 24.22
N ALA A 94 -45.52 28.56 23.26
CA ALA A 94 -46.90 28.21 22.99
C ALA A 94 -47.10 26.70 22.78
N PRO A 95 -48.31 26.17 23.04
CA PRO A 95 -48.61 24.74 22.89
C PRO A 95 -48.47 24.29 21.43
N LYS A 96 -47.64 23.27 21.23
CA LYS A 96 -47.48 22.54 19.97
C LYS A 96 -48.77 21.73 19.71
N PRO A 97 -49.35 21.75 18.49
CA PRO A 97 -50.52 20.95 18.18
C PRO A 97 -50.20 19.44 18.24
N PRO A 98 -51.19 18.60 18.56
CA PRO A 98 -51.00 17.16 18.69
C PRO A 98 -50.58 16.53 17.35
N PRO A 99 -49.80 15.44 17.38
CA PRO A 99 -49.39 14.74 16.17
C PRO A 99 -50.62 14.18 15.44
N ALA A 100 -50.68 14.43 14.13
CA ALA A 100 -51.66 13.84 13.25
C ALA A 100 -51.57 12.31 13.29
N SER A 101 -52.74 11.67 13.36
CA SER A 101 -52.92 10.23 13.34
C SER A 101 -52.30 9.60 12.08
N PRO A 102 -51.72 8.39 12.19
CA PRO A 102 -51.26 7.64 11.02
C PRO A 102 -52.46 7.23 10.15
N PRO A 103 -52.29 7.15 8.82
CA PRO A 103 -53.35 6.72 7.92
C PRO A 103 -53.73 5.25 8.16
N PRO A 104 -55.00 4.88 7.92
CA PRO A 104 -55.50 3.53 8.17
C PRO A 104 -54.86 2.50 7.22
N CYS A 105 -54.63 1.32 7.79
CA CYS A 105 -54.18 0.10 7.13
C CYS A 105 -54.87 -0.13 5.79
N ALA A 106 -54.07 -0.17 4.72
CA ALA A 106 -54.49 -0.78 3.47
C ALA A 106 -54.69 -2.30 3.69
N SER A 107 -55.84 -2.78 3.22
CA SER A 107 -56.26 -4.17 3.24
C SER A 107 -55.26 -5.11 2.53
N PRO A 108 -55.26 -6.41 2.89
CA PRO A 108 -54.33 -7.38 2.30
C PRO A 108 -54.65 -7.59 0.82
N LEU A 109 -53.71 -7.24 -0.05
CA LEU A 109 -53.73 -7.70 -1.43
C LEU A 109 -53.59 -9.23 -1.41
N ARG A 110 -54.67 -9.90 -1.82
CA ARG A 110 -54.67 -11.31 -2.22
C ARG A 110 -53.48 -11.54 -3.17
N ARG A 111 -52.48 -12.31 -2.71
CA ARG A 111 -51.50 -12.92 -3.60
C ARG A 111 -52.26 -13.85 -4.55
N LEU A 112 -52.34 -13.46 -5.81
CA LEU A 112 -52.58 -14.41 -6.88
C LEU A 112 -51.39 -15.37 -6.89
N THR A 113 -51.66 -16.64 -6.61
CA THR A 113 -50.73 -17.74 -6.81
C THR A 113 -50.27 -17.72 -8.27
N PRO A 114 -48.95 -17.75 -8.55
CA PRO A 114 -48.47 -17.96 -9.91
C PRO A 114 -48.94 -19.34 -10.38
N PRO A 115 -49.27 -19.50 -11.68
CA PRO A 115 -49.61 -20.79 -12.24
C PRO A 115 -48.41 -21.76 -12.11
N PRO A 116 -48.67 -23.07 -11.96
CA PRO A 116 -47.62 -24.07 -11.86
C PRO A 116 -46.72 -24.01 -13.11
N ALA A 117 -45.41 -23.91 -12.87
CA ALA A 117 -44.40 -24.01 -13.91
C ALA A 117 -44.53 -25.37 -14.61
N LEU A 118 -44.73 -25.33 -15.93
CA LEU A 118 -44.69 -26.51 -16.79
C LEU A 118 -43.34 -27.21 -16.64
N ALA A 119 -43.38 -28.53 -16.45
CA ALA A 119 -42.20 -29.37 -16.40
C ALA A 119 -41.38 -29.22 -17.69
N PRO A 120 -40.04 -29.22 -17.60
CA PRO A 120 -39.19 -29.24 -18.78
C PRO A 120 -39.45 -30.52 -19.59
N PRO A 121 -39.41 -30.44 -20.92
CA PRO A 121 -39.52 -31.63 -21.77
C PRO A 121 -38.34 -32.58 -21.51
N PRO A 122 -38.54 -33.90 -21.68
CA PRO A 122 -37.48 -34.89 -21.50
C PRO A 122 -36.34 -34.64 -22.49
N ASP A 123 -35.10 -34.72 -21.99
CA ASP A 123 -33.88 -34.61 -22.78
C ASP A 123 -33.87 -35.67 -23.90
N ASP A 124 -33.74 -35.21 -25.14
CA ASP A 124 -33.49 -36.07 -26.29
C ASP A 124 -32.15 -36.82 -26.11
N PRO A 125 -32.09 -38.13 -26.39
CA PRO A 125 -30.88 -38.92 -26.25
C PRO A 125 -29.82 -38.45 -27.23
N THR A 126 -28.69 -37.99 -26.71
CA THR A 126 -27.51 -37.59 -27.49
C THR A 126 -27.05 -38.74 -28.38
N PRO A 127 -26.85 -38.53 -29.69
CA PRO A 127 -26.39 -39.57 -30.60
C PRO A 127 -24.96 -40.02 -30.24
N PRO A 128 -24.64 -41.32 -30.43
CA PRO A 128 -23.31 -41.84 -30.13
C PRO A 128 -22.25 -41.20 -31.04
N PRO A 129 -21.02 -40.99 -30.53
CA PRO A 129 -19.94 -40.40 -31.30
C PRO A 129 -19.56 -41.28 -32.50
N PRO A 130 -19.21 -40.68 -33.65
CA PRO A 130 -18.80 -41.42 -34.84
C PRO A 130 -17.47 -42.16 -34.61
N PRO A 131 -17.26 -43.31 -35.28
CA PRO A 131 -16.04 -44.08 -35.16
C PRO A 131 -14.81 -43.30 -35.67
N PRO A 132 -13.64 -43.50 -35.05
CA PRO A 132 -12.41 -42.80 -35.44
C PRO A 132 -11.99 -43.17 -36.86
N LEU A 133 -11.64 -42.14 -37.64
CA LEU A 133 -11.13 -42.26 -39.00
C LEU A 133 -9.75 -42.95 -39.01
N PRO A 134 -9.45 -43.78 -40.03
CA PRO A 134 -8.16 -44.42 -40.19
C PRO A 134 -7.04 -43.38 -40.43
N PRO A 135 -5.81 -43.64 -39.95
CA PRO A 135 -4.69 -42.74 -40.12
C PRO A 135 -4.30 -42.61 -41.61
N PRO A 136 -3.96 -41.39 -42.06
CA PRO A 136 -3.56 -41.15 -43.45
C PRO A 136 -2.23 -41.84 -43.78
N PRO A 137 -2.03 -42.25 -45.04
CA PRO A 137 -0.80 -42.89 -45.50
C PRO A 137 0.40 -41.95 -45.35
N ALA A 138 1.51 -42.50 -44.84
CA ALA A 138 2.74 -41.77 -44.56
C ALA A 138 3.32 -41.15 -45.85
N ALA A 139 3.49 -39.83 -45.83
CA ALA A 139 4.15 -39.08 -46.90
C ALA A 139 5.64 -39.43 -46.99
N PRO A 140 6.23 -39.43 -48.21
CA PRO A 140 7.65 -39.68 -48.41
C PRO A 140 8.51 -38.62 -47.71
N ARG A 141 9.49 -39.08 -46.93
CA ARG A 141 10.42 -38.24 -46.16
C ARG A 141 11.23 -37.34 -47.10
N ALA A 142 11.00 -36.04 -47.02
CA ALA A 142 11.88 -35.02 -47.58
C ALA A 142 13.23 -35.04 -46.86
N SER A 143 14.31 -34.84 -47.61
CA SER A 143 15.67 -34.72 -47.09
C SER A 143 15.77 -33.60 -46.05
N PRO A 144 16.55 -33.79 -44.96
CA PRO A 144 16.69 -32.78 -43.92
C PRO A 144 17.29 -31.49 -44.51
N PRO A 145 16.74 -30.31 -44.16
CA PRO A 145 17.31 -29.04 -44.56
C PRO A 145 18.72 -28.89 -43.97
N PRO A 146 19.62 -28.15 -44.64
CA PRO A 146 20.94 -27.84 -44.10
C PRO A 146 20.81 -27.15 -42.73
N PRO A 147 21.71 -27.43 -41.77
CA PRO A 147 21.67 -26.83 -40.45
C PRO A 147 21.69 -25.29 -40.58
N PRO A 148 20.84 -24.57 -39.82
CA PRO A 148 20.83 -23.12 -39.82
C PRO A 148 22.21 -22.58 -39.45
N ALA A 149 22.66 -21.56 -40.16
CA ALA A 149 23.89 -20.84 -39.83
C ALA A 149 23.82 -20.39 -38.36
N PRO A 150 24.93 -20.42 -37.60
CA PRO A 150 24.94 -19.97 -36.22
C PRO A 150 24.41 -18.54 -36.15
N ASP A 151 23.28 -18.36 -35.46
CA ASP A 151 22.64 -17.07 -35.23
C ASP A 151 23.68 -16.11 -34.64
N GLN A 152 24.02 -15.07 -35.40
CA GLN A 152 24.82 -14.00 -34.85
C GLN A 152 24.00 -13.34 -33.72
N PRO A 153 24.59 -13.15 -32.52
CA PRO A 153 23.87 -12.52 -31.42
C PRO A 153 23.40 -11.13 -31.86
N PRO A 154 22.15 -10.75 -31.53
CA PRO A 154 21.61 -9.47 -31.92
C PRO A 154 22.53 -8.34 -31.43
N LEU A 155 22.90 -7.45 -32.34
CA LEU A 155 23.69 -6.26 -32.00
C LEU A 155 22.88 -5.39 -31.03
N VAL A 156 23.35 -5.28 -29.80
CA VAL A 156 22.76 -4.41 -28.78
C VAL A 156 23.28 -2.99 -28.97
N VAL A 157 22.40 -2.05 -29.29
CA VAL A 157 22.72 -0.61 -29.39
C VAL A 157 22.30 0.09 -28.09
N TRP A 158 23.20 0.90 -27.52
CA TRP A 158 22.95 1.69 -26.31
C TRP A 158 22.73 3.16 -26.65
N GLU A 159 21.62 3.72 -26.18
CA GLU A 159 21.30 5.14 -26.25
C GLU A 159 21.66 5.83 -24.93
N LYS A 160 22.48 6.87 -24.99
CA LYS A 160 22.90 7.64 -23.82
C LYS A 160 22.03 8.88 -23.65
N HIS A 161 21.41 9.03 -22.50
CA HIS A 161 20.78 10.27 -22.05
C HIS A 161 21.65 10.90 -20.95
N ALA A 162 22.46 11.88 -21.36
CA ALA A 162 23.40 12.54 -20.47
C ALA A 162 22.69 13.38 -19.41
N GLY A 163 23.17 13.30 -18.17
CA GLY A 163 22.67 14.10 -17.07
C GLY A 163 21.24 13.79 -16.64
N LEU A 164 20.80 12.54 -16.77
CA LEU A 164 19.51 12.07 -16.26
C LEU A 164 19.70 11.03 -15.17
N ASN A 165 18.85 11.10 -14.16
CA ASN A 165 18.74 10.12 -13.09
C ASN A 165 17.30 9.58 -13.07
N CYS A 166 17.14 8.30 -13.37
CA CYS A 166 15.87 7.59 -13.36
C CYS A 166 15.88 6.58 -12.21
N TRP A 167 15.06 6.80 -11.19
CA TRP A 167 14.95 5.89 -10.05
C TRP A 167 13.49 5.48 -9.82
N TRP A 168 13.30 4.55 -8.88
CA TRP A 168 11.99 4.11 -8.42
C TRP A 168 11.17 5.24 -7.81
N ASP A 169 9.94 4.96 -7.38
CA ASP A 169 9.06 5.96 -6.77
C ASP A 169 8.68 7.11 -7.73
N GLY A 170 8.36 6.76 -8.97
CA GLY A 170 7.76 7.68 -9.95
C GLY A 170 8.74 8.50 -10.79
N HIS A 171 10.05 8.25 -10.67
CA HIS A 171 11.10 8.94 -11.43
C HIS A 171 11.58 8.18 -12.67
N GLY A 172 10.66 7.48 -13.33
CA GLY A 172 10.88 6.91 -14.66
C GLY A 172 11.68 5.61 -14.69
N ALA A 173 11.85 4.91 -13.57
CA ALA A 173 12.42 3.57 -13.55
C ALA A 173 11.84 2.70 -12.44
N GLU A 174 12.09 1.40 -12.50
CA GLU A 174 12.05 0.48 -11.37
C GLU A 174 13.44 -0.11 -11.12
N GLU A 175 13.71 -0.54 -9.89
CA GLU A 175 15.00 -1.17 -9.55
C GLU A 175 15.04 -2.65 -9.94
N VAL A 176 16.15 -3.05 -10.56
CA VAL A 176 16.45 -4.47 -10.83
C VAL A 176 17.11 -5.13 -9.62
N ASP A 177 17.86 -4.36 -8.83
CA ASP A 177 18.68 -4.81 -7.72
C ASP A 177 18.02 -4.54 -6.35
N SER A 178 18.29 -5.41 -5.38
CA SER A 178 17.77 -5.30 -4.01
C SER A 178 18.91 -5.21 -2.99
N PRO A 179 18.81 -4.36 -1.95
CA PRO A 179 17.74 -3.38 -1.72
C PRO A 179 17.71 -2.27 -2.78
N SER A 180 16.55 -1.64 -2.98
CA SER A 180 16.35 -0.59 -3.99
C SER A 180 17.42 0.50 -3.88
N GLY A 181 18.02 0.87 -5.02
CA GLY A 181 19.12 1.86 -5.07
C GLY A 181 20.50 1.31 -4.75
N SER A 182 20.64 -0.01 -4.62
CA SER A 182 21.96 -0.63 -4.49
C SER A 182 22.71 -0.63 -5.80
N ALA A 183 24.00 -0.29 -5.74
CA ALA A 183 24.89 -0.45 -6.88
C ALA A 183 25.20 -1.94 -7.10
N VAL A 184 25.41 -2.34 -8.36
CA VAL A 184 25.85 -3.69 -8.69
C VAL A 184 27.24 -3.93 -8.11
N ALA A 185 27.35 -4.91 -7.21
CA ALA A 185 28.60 -5.22 -6.52
C ALA A 185 29.72 -5.60 -7.52
N GLY A 186 30.91 -5.04 -7.32
CA GLY A 186 32.10 -5.34 -8.14
C GLY A 186 32.09 -4.74 -9.55
N VAL A 187 31.07 -3.94 -9.91
CA VAL A 187 30.97 -3.30 -11.23
C VAL A 187 31.34 -1.82 -11.11
N ALA A 188 32.52 -1.48 -11.63
CA ALA A 188 33.09 -0.12 -11.55
C ALA A 188 33.26 0.58 -12.91
N SER A 189 32.88 -0.08 -14.02
CA SER A 189 33.04 0.45 -15.38
C SER A 189 31.74 0.38 -16.18
N LEU A 190 31.56 1.31 -17.11
CA LEU A 190 30.35 1.38 -17.94
C LEU A 190 30.16 0.10 -18.78
N ALA A 191 31.24 -0.44 -19.34
CA ALA A 191 31.18 -1.68 -20.11
C ALA A 191 30.74 -2.88 -19.25
N ALA A 192 31.26 -2.99 -18.02
CA ALA A 192 30.83 -4.02 -17.09
C ALA A 192 29.37 -3.80 -16.63
N CYS A 193 28.93 -2.55 -16.54
CA CYS A 193 27.55 -2.19 -16.21
C CYS A 193 26.57 -2.61 -17.31
N HIS A 194 26.90 -2.33 -18.58
CA HIS A 194 26.13 -2.82 -19.73
C HIS A 194 26.06 -4.36 -19.73
N ALA A 195 27.19 -5.05 -19.51
CA ALA A 195 27.22 -6.51 -19.45
C ALA A 195 26.35 -7.06 -18.30
N ALA A 196 26.41 -6.44 -17.12
CA ALA A 196 25.59 -6.83 -15.96
C ALA A 196 24.09 -6.62 -16.20
N CYS A 197 23.71 -5.60 -16.99
CA CYS A 197 22.33 -5.39 -17.41
C CYS A 197 21.88 -6.44 -18.41
N LEU A 198 22.68 -6.75 -19.43
CA LEU A 198 22.34 -7.79 -20.43
C LEU A 198 22.24 -9.19 -19.83
N ALA A 199 22.92 -9.44 -18.70
CA ALA A 199 22.77 -10.68 -17.94
C ALA A 199 21.47 -10.76 -17.11
N ALA A 200 20.73 -9.66 -16.96
CA ALA A 200 19.46 -9.59 -16.23
C ALA A 200 18.27 -9.39 -17.20
N PRO A 201 17.40 -10.39 -17.41
CA PRO A 201 16.31 -10.32 -18.39
C PRO A 201 15.31 -9.16 -18.20
N GLN A 202 15.16 -8.67 -16.97
CA GLN A 202 14.30 -7.55 -16.62
C GLN A 202 14.96 -6.17 -16.75
N CYS A 203 16.26 -6.11 -17.03
CA CYS A 203 16.97 -4.85 -17.21
C CYS A 203 16.64 -4.26 -18.60
N ASP A 204 16.28 -2.98 -18.62
CA ASP A 204 16.05 -2.19 -19.85
C ASP A 204 17.16 -1.14 -20.06
N GLY A 205 17.91 -0.83 -19.01
CA GLY A 205 19.01 0.11 -19.05
C GLY A 205 19.75 0.24 -17.72
N VAL A 206 20.73 1.12 -17.68
CA VAL A 206 21.54 1.37 -16.49
C VAL A 206 21.68 2.86 -16.21
N LEU A 207 21.71 3.22 -14.93
CA LEU A 207 22.34 4.46 -14.51
C LEU A 207 23.80 4.19 -14.19
N PHE A 208 24.67 5.02 -14.76
CA PHE A 208 26.09 5.00 -14.45
C PHE A 208 26.46 6.31 -13.79
N GLU A 209 26.91 6.24 -12.55
CA GLU A 209 27.42 7.39 -11.82
C GLU A 209 28.82 7.75 -12.32
N ARG A 210 29.14 9.04 -12.38
CA ARG A 210 30.50 9.51 -12.73
C ARG A 210 31.59 9.01 -11.77
N GLY A 211 31.21 8.58 -10.56
CA GLY A 211 32.09 7.91 -9.59
C GLY A 211 32.33 6.41 -9.85
N GLY A 212 31.74 5.84 -10.91
CA GLY A 212 31.94 4.46 -11.34
C GLY A 212 30.89 3.47 -10.83
N ARG A 213 29.88 3.91 -10.06
CA ARG A 213 28.81 3.01 -9.59
C ARG A 213 27.79 2.72 -10.68
N CYS A 214 27.33 1.47 -10.73
CA CYS A 214 26.38 0.95 -11.70
C CYS A 214 25.04 0.60 -11.03
N PHE A 215 23.92 0.99 -11.62
CA PHE A 215 22.58 0.65 -11.12
C PHE A 215 21.71 0.17 -12.28
N ARG A 216 21.19 -1.06 -12.21
CA ARG A 216 20.35 -1.64 -13.28
C ARG A 216 18.90 -1.22 -13.10
N LYS A 217 18.26 -0.84 -14.21
CA LYS A 217 16.90 -0.28 -14.24
C LYS A 217 15.99 -1.10 -15.15
N ALA A 218 14.74 -1.22 -14.73
CA ALA A 218 13.66 -1.83 -15.50
C ALA A 218 12.57 -0.79 -15.80
N ARG A 219 11.76 -1.05 -16.83
CA ARG A 219 10.57 -0.27 -17.20
C ARG A 219 10.86 1.24 -17.31
N LEU A 220 11.93 1.57 -18.04
CA LEU A 220 12.41 2.94 -18.17
C LEU A 220 11.41 3.83 -18.93
N ASP A 221 11.03 4.94 -18.30
CA ASP A 221 10.31 6.07 -18.91
C ASP A 221 11.19 7.31 -18.80
N VAL A 222 11.96 7.57 -19.85
CA VAL A 222 12.95 8.66 -19.91
C VAL A 222 12.30 10.04 -19.66
N SER A 223 11.01 10.19 -19.97
CA SER A 223 10.29 11.46 -19.81
C SER A 223 10.03 11.84 -18.34
N ARG A 224 10.09 10.86 -17.43
CA ARG A 224 9.88 11.03 -15.98
C ARG A 224 11.17 11.12 -15.19
N CYS A 225 12.33 10.97 -15.84
CA CYS A 225 13.62 11.04 -15.17
C CYS A 225 13.96 12.47 -14.76
N SER A 226 14.67 12.61 -13.65
CA SER A 226 15.08 13.93 -13.17
C SER A 226 16.46 14.32 -13.72
N PRO A 227 16.70 15.62 -14.01
CA PRO A 227 18.04 16.10 -14.34
C PRO A 227 19.04 15.83 -13.21
N SER A 228 20.26 15.43 -13.55
CA SER A 228 21.34 15.18 -12.59
C SER A 228 22.70 15.48 -13.19
N ALA A 229 23.61 16.02 -12.38
CA ALA A 229 25.02 16.19 -12.76
C ALA A 229 25.88 14.95 -12.45
N GLN A 230 25.35 14.00 -11.67
CA GLN A 230 26.10 12.86 -11.14
C GLN A 230 25.92 11.58 -11.97
N PHE A 231 24.80 11.46 -12.68
CA PHE A 231 24.40 10.25 -13.39
C PHE A 231 24.20 10.52 -14.88
N ASP A 232 24.50 9.50 -15.68
CA ASP A 232 24.03 9.38 -17.05
C ASP A 232 23.17 8.11 -17.16
N LEU A 233 22.08 8.17 -17.92
CA LEU A 233 21.24 7.01 -18.24
C LEU A 233 21.68 6.39 -19.57
N TYR A 234 21.72 5.07 -19.62
CA TYR A 234 21.97 4.29 -20.83
C TYR A 234 20.85 3.28 -21.03
N VAL A 235 20.07 3.42 -22.09
CA VAL A 235 18.96 2.52 -22.45
C VAL A 235 19.43 1.62 -23.59
N HIS A 236 19.17 0.31 -23.53
CA HIS A 236 19.51 -0.55 -24.67
C HIS A 236 18.30 -0.83 -25.56
N ASN A 237 18.46 -0.56 -26.85
CA ASN A 237 17.48 -0.88 -27.88
C ASN A 237 17.67 -2.31 -28.38
N ALA A 238 17.79 -3.26 -27.45
CA ALA A 238 17.65 -4.66 -27.86
C ALA A 238 16.21 -4.81 -28.32
N ALA A 239 16.00 -5.03 -29.62
CA ALA A 239 14.70 -5.38 -30.16
C ALA A 239 14.28 -6.69 -29.47
N ARG A 240 13.62 -6.57 -28.31
CA ARG A 240 12.89 -7.69 -27.75
C ARG A 240 11.94 -8.09 -28.87
N PRO A 241 11.88 -9.38 -29.26
CA PRO A 241 10.78 -9.86 -30.08
C PRO A 241 9.49 -9.28 -29.48
N PRO A 242 8.58 -8.69 -30.28
CA PRO A 242 7.38 -8.06 -29.74
C PRO A 242 6.77 -9.05 -28.76
N SER A 243 6.73 -8.65 -27.49
CA SER A 243 6.18 -9.51 -26.45
C SER A 243 4.83 -10.00 -26.98
N PRO A 244 4.58 -11.32 -27.05
CA PRO A 244 3.29 -11.83 -27.47
C PRO A 244 2.21 -11.04 -26.72
N PRO A 245 1.13 -10.58 -27.40
CA PRO A 245 0.08 -9.76 -26.79
C PRO A 245 -0.26 -10.39 -25.46
N ALA A 246 -0.13 -9.62 -24.39
CA ALA A 246 -0.09 -10.14 -23.03
C ALA A 246 -1.22 -11.15 -22.84
N ALA A 247 -0.89 -12.44 -22.98
CA ALA A 247 -1.71 -13.49 -22.41
C ALA A 247 -1.84 -13.11 -20.94
N PRO A 248 -3.00 -13.31 -20.29
CA PRO A 248 -3.16 -13.05 -18.86
C PRO A 248 -2.07 -13.84 -18.14
N ARG A 249 -0.94 -13.16 -17.89
CA ARG A 249 0.29 -13.79 -17.44
C ARG A 249 0.11 -13.95 -15.95
N ALA A 250 -0.16 -15.20 -15.59
CA ALA A 250 -0.07 -15.75 -14.26
C ALA A 250 0.86 -14.93 -13.35
N ALA A 251 0.24 -14.21 -12.41
CA ALA A 251 0.83 -13.67 -11.20
C ALA A 251 1.31 -14.78 -10.24
N GLU A 252 1.72 -15.95 -10.76
CA GLU A 252 1.98 -17.15 -9.96
C GLU A 252 3.46 -17.34 -9.61
N ALA A 253 4.41 -16.74 -10.33
CA ALA A 253 5.84 -17.03 -10.09
C ALA A 253 6.54 -16.08 -9.09
N GLY A 254 5.98 -14.90 -8.82
CA GLY A 254 6.51 -13.99 -7.81
C GLY A 254 5.61 -14.01 -6.59
N GLY A 255 6.17 -14.13 -5.39
CA GLY A 255 5.45 -14.00 -4.11
C GLY A 255 4.59 -12.74 -3.98
N LEU A 256 4.64 -11.79 -4.92
CA LEU A 256 3.86 -10.56 -4.92
C LEU A 256 2.33 -10.76 -4.88
N LEU A 257 1.62 -9.85 -4.23
CA LEU A 257 0.18 -9.85 -4.08
C LEU A 257 -0.51 -9.52 -5.42
N ALA A 258 -1.65 -10.18 -5.65
CA ALA A 258 -2.51 -9.99 -6.81
C ALA A 258 -3.96 -10.27 -6.43
N ALA A 259 -4.92 -9.85 -7.27
CA ALA A 259 -6.35 -10.02 -7.00
C ALA A 259 -6.72 -11.50 -6.71
N ALA A 260 -6.19 -12.43 -7.51
CA ALA A 260 -6.41 -13.87 -7.31
C ALA A 260 -5.89 -14.36 -5.95
N LYS A 261 -4.72 -13.87 -5.51
CA LYS A 261 -4.15 -14.22 -4.19
C LYS A 261 -4.96 -13.63 -3.05
N CYS A 262 -5.50 -12.42 -3.21
CA CYS A 262 -6.42 -11.84 -2.24
C CYS A 262 -7.71 -12.65 -2.09
N SER A 263 -8.31 -13.07 -3.20
CA SER A 263 -9.48 -13.96 -3.18
C SER A 263 -9.17 -15.30 -2.51
N ALA A 264 -8.01 -15.89 -2.81
CA ALA A 264 -7.55 -17.11 -2.14
C ALA A 264 -7.36 -16.90 -0.62
N MET A 265 -6.66 -15.86 -0.20
CA MET A 265 -6.46 -15.54 1.23
C MET A 265 -7.77 -15.30 1.99
N MET A 266 -8.79 -14.77 1.32
CA MET A 266 -10.12 -14.51 1.86
C MET A 266 -11.02 -15.74 1.94
N ARG A 267 -10.65 -16.86 1.30
CA ARG A 267 -11.53 -18.05 1.16
C ARG A 267 -10.86 -19.33 1.63
N GLU A 268 -9.55 -19.44 1.52
CA GLU A 268 -8.79 -20.64 1.84
C GLU A 268 -8.42 -20.67 3.32
N ARG A 269 -8.82 -21.75 3.97
CA ARG A 269 -8.52 -21.98 5.39
C ARG A 269 -7.08 -22.41 5.63
N GLU A 270 -6.51 -23.15 4.68
CA GLU A 270 -5.17 -23.73 4.78
C GLU A 270 -4.10 -22.81 4.18
N GLY A 271 -2.86 -23.00 4.62
CA GLY A 271 -1.75 -22.15 4.19
C GLY A 271 -1.88 -20.72 4.70
N GLY A 272 -1.51 -19.77 3.84
CA GLY A 272 -1.39 -18.37 4.23
C GLY A 272 -2.68 -17.65 4.61
N GLY A 273 -3.83 -18.14 4.13
CA GLY A 273 -5.15 -17.60 4.48
C GLY A 273 -5.46 -17.69 5.97
N GLY A 274 -4.92 -18.70 6.67
CA GLY A 274 -5.12 -18.83 8.11
C GLY A 274 -4.66 -17.58 8.90
N LYS A 275 -3.54 -16.95 8.54
CA LYS A 275 -3.10 -15.71 9.20
C LYS A 275 -4.09 -14.59 8.94
N PHE A 276 -4.54 -14.45 7.70
CA PHE A 276 -5.50 -13.44 7.28
C PHE A 276 -6.77 -13.48 8.13
N PHE A 277 -7.40 -14.66 8.26
CA PHE A 277 -8.61 -14.82 9.05
C PHE A 277 -8.41 -14.56 10.54
N ARG A 278 -7.26 -14.96 11.10
CA ARG A 278 -6.94 -14.71 12.52
C ARG A 278 -6.76 -13.22 12.82
N MET A 279 -6.49 -12.37 11.85
CA MET A 279 -6.36 -10.93 12.11
C MET A 279 -7.70 -10.27 12.46
N TRP A 280 -8.84 -10.84 12.06
CA TRP A 280 -10.19 -10.28 12.23
C TRP A 280 -10.76 -10.34 13.66
N SER A 281 -9.89 -10.28 14.67
CA SER A 281 -10.27 -10.28 16.07
C SER A 281 -10.96 -8.98 16.49
N ALA A 282 -11.99 -9.10 17.32
CA ALA A 282 -12.57 -7.96 18.01
C ALA A 282 -11.59 -7.29 18.99
N ALA A 283 -10.59 -8.03 19.47
CA ALA A 283 -9.58 -7.58 20.44
C ALA A 283 -8.40 -6.82 19.80
N GLY A 284 -8.56 -6.36 18.55
CA GLY A 284 -7.57 -5.55 17.84
C GLY A 284 -6.32 -6.36 17.49
N TRP A 285 -5.20 -6.01 18.08
CA TRP A 285 -3.87 -6.57 17.86
C TRP A 285 -3.67 -8.04 18.29
N THR A 286 -4.74 -8.75 18.62
CA THR A 286 -4.69 -10.15 19.05
C THR A 286 -5.18 -11.05 17.93
N GLU A 287 -4.51 -12.16 17.67
CA GLU A 287 -5.04 -13.17 16.75
C GLU A 287 -6.34 -13.79 17.30
N ARG A 288 -7.38 -13.77 16.47
CA ARG A 288 -8.63 -14.51 16.66
C ARG A 288 -8.34 -16.00 16.66
N ARG A 289 -8.87 -16.71 17.64
CA ARG A 289 -8.81 -18.17 17.73
C ARG A 289 -10.03 -18.81 17.07
N GLU A 290 -9.92 -20.10 16.74
CA GLU A 290 -11.07 -20.87 16.27
C GLU A 290 -12.19 -20.85 17.31
N GLY A 291 -13.43 -20.57 16.87
CA GLY A 291 -14.60 -20.39 17.74
C GLY A 291 -14.68 -19.03 18.45
N GLU A 292 -13.65 -18.18 18.38
CA GLU A 292 -13.79 -16.78 18.81
C GLU A 292 -14.59 -15.99 17.78
N LYS A 293 -15.28 -14.96 18.26
CA LYS A 293 -16.13 -14.11 17.44
C LYS A 293 -15.28 -13.20 16.56
N GLY A 294 -15.68 -13.07 15.29
CA GLY A 294 -15.16 -12.03 14.43
C GLY A 294 -15.51 -10.65 14.99
N CYS A 295 -14.83 -9.63 14.49
CA CYS A 295 -15.09 -8.27 14.95
C CYS A 295 -16.55 -7.80 14.65
N TRP A 296 -17.22 -8.44 13.68
CA TRP A 296 -18.61 -8.20 13.29
C TRP A 296 -19.66 -8.84 14.24
N GLY A 297 -19.23 -9.48 15.32
CA GLY A 297 -20.13 -10.01 16.36
C GLY A 297 -20.16 -11.54 16.43
N GLY A 298 -21.03 -12.05 17.29
CA GLY A 298 -21.08 -13.48 17.63
C GLY A 298 -22.24 -14.28 17.08
N ASP A 299 -23.12 -13.63 16.31
CA ASP A 299 -24.25 -14.29 15.67
C ASP A 299 -24.48 -13.68 14.28
N ALA A 300 -25.21 -14.41 13.44
CA ALA A 300 -25.50 -14.01 12.06
C ALA A 300 -26.18 -12.64 11.97
N ALA A 301 -27.07 -12.30 12.91
CA ALA A 301 -27.81 -11.04 12.88
C ALA A 301 -26.91 -9.86 13.26
N GLN A 302 -25.98 -10.03 14.20
CA GLN A 302 -24.95 -9.03 14.50
C GLN A 302 -24.04 -8.79 13.30
N ALA A 303 -23.57 -9.87 12.66
CA ALA A 303 -22.75 -9.79 11.47
C ALA A 303 -23.46 -9.05 10.33
N ASP A 304 -24.72 -9.41 10.05
CA ASP A 304 -25.54 -8.76 9.02
C ASP A 304 -25.77 -7.27 9.33
N ARG A 305 -25.96 -6.91 10.61
CA ARG A 305 -26.06 -5.50 11.00
C ARG A 305 -24.74 -4.76 10.77
N PHE A 306 -23.61 -5.32 11.24
CA PHE A 306 -22.30 -4.70 11.07
C PHE A 306 -22.00 -4.40 9.59
N PHE A 307 -22.09 -5.40 8.72
CA PHE A 307 -21.75 -5.22 7.30
C PHE A 307 -22.74 -4.30 6.57
N ARG A 308 -24.03 -4.34 6.90
CA ARG A 308 -25.01 -3.40 6.34
C ARG A 308 -24.70 -1.97 6.78
N ASP A 309 -24.53 -1.74 8.08
CA ASP A 309 -24.29 -0.40 8.63
C ASP A 309 -22.98 0.19 8.09
N ALA A 310 -21.96 -0.65 7.88
CA ALA A 310 -20.71 -0.25 7.23
C ALA A 310 -20.92 0.14 5.76
N ALA A 311 -21.66 -0.65 4.97
CA ALA A 311 -21.96 -0.33 3.56
C ALA A 311 -22.87 0.90 3.39
N GLU A 312 -23.74 1.15 4.36
CA GLU A 312 -24.55 2.37 4.42
C GLU A 312 -23.73 3.58 4.91
N GLY A 313 -22.48 3.38 5.33
CA GLY A 313 -21.57 4.42 5.78
C GLY A 313 -22.00 5.07 7.10
N MET A 314 -22.71 4.34 7.95
CA MET A 314 -23.22 4.84 9.24
C MET A 314 -22.11 5.35 10.16
N GLN A 315 -20.89 4.86 9.94
CA GLN A 315 -19.71 5.13 10.73
C GLN A 315 -18.76 6.16 10.09
N CYS A 316 -19.05 6.68 8.89
CA CYS A 316 -18.06 7.47 8.13
C CYS A 316 -17.77 8.86 8.68
N ASN A 317 -18.72 9.45 9.42
CA ASN A 317 -18.57 10.76 10.06
C ASN A 317 -17.86 10.70 11.42
N GLN A 318 -17.16 9.59 11.71
CA GLN A 318 -16.42 9.42 12.96
C GLN A 318 -15.05 10.09 12.93
N ASN A 319 -14.46 10.11 14.13
CA ASN A 319 -13.11 10.58 14.35
C ASN A 319 -12.09 9.51 13.96
N TRP A 320 -11.58 9.57 12.73
CA TRP A 320 -10.63 8.60 12.21
C TRP A 320 -9.16 8.94 12.50
N ASP A 321 -8.85 10.16 12.94
CA ASP A 321 -7.47 10.66 13.17
C ASP A 321 -7.27 11.37 14.53
N GLU A 322 -8.20 11.16 15.47
CA GLU A 322 -8.39 11.90 16.74
C GLU A 322 -8.80 13.38 16.60
N GLN A 323 -8.86 13.95 15.39
CA GLN A 323 -9.27 15.33 15.15
C GLN A 323 -10.48 15.49 14.21
N ASN A 324 -11.18 14.40 13.90
CA ASN A 324 -12.31 14.37 12.94
C ASN A 324 -11.91 14.94 11.57
N GLY A 325 -10.67 14.80 11.13
CA GLY A 325 -10.21 15.40 9.87
C GLY A 325 -10.27 16.94 9.87
N ALA A 326 -10.20 17.59 11.04
CA ALA A 326 -10.13 19.03 11.12
C ALA A 326 -8.93 19.57 10.33
N GLY A 327 -9.20 20.48 9.39
CA GLY A 327 -8.19 21.06 8.50
C GLY A 327 -7.96 20.29 7.20
N LEU A 328 -8.63 19.15 7.00
CA LEU A 328 -8.67 18.47 5.70
C LEU A 328 -9.69 19.14 4.77
N ASN A 329 -9.37 19.21 3.48
CA ASN A 329 -10.24 19.78 2.45
C ASN A 329 -10.10 19.00 1.14
N HIS A 330 -11.10 18.20 0.77
CA HIS A 330 -11.00 17.27 -0.36
C HIS A 330 -9.72 16.42 -0.28
N ALA A 331 -9.51 15.80 0.88
CA ALA A 331 -8.31 15.04 1.21
C ALA A 331 -8.47 13.56 0.83
N PRO A 332 -7.75 13.04 -0.18
CA PRO A 332 -7.82 11.64 -0.56
C PRO A 332 -7.46 10.73 0.60
N ALA A 333 -8.07 9.55 0.65
CA ALA A 333 -7.63 8.51 1.58
C ALA A 333 -6.24 8.01 1.17
N VAL A 334 -5.35 7.76 2.12
CA VAL A 334 -4.03 7.16 1.85
C VAL A 334 -3.92 5.80 2.53
N PHE A 335 -3.43 4.82 1.78
CA PHE A 335 -3.13 3.47 2.24
C PHE A 335 -1.64 3.16 2.05
N GLY A 336 -1.09 2.27 2.86
CA GLY A 336 0.31 1.87 2.80
C GLY A 336 0.77 1.25 4.12
N THR A 337 2.04 0.88 4.20
CA THR A 337 2.66 0.64 5.52
C THR A 337 2.84 1.96 6.26
N ALA A 338 3.00 1.91 7.57
CA ALA A 338 3.21 3.12 8.36
C ALA A 338 4.44 3.91 7.89
N GLU A 339 5.53 3.20 7.57
CA GLU A 339 6.78 3.81 7.10
C GLU A 339 6.60 4.44 5.71
N ALA A 340 5.96 3.71 4.77
CA ALA A 340 5.74 4.22 3.42
C ALA A 340 4.80 5.44 3.43
N MET A 341 3.73 5.40 4.23
CA MET A 341 2.84 6.56 4.39
C MET A 341 3.56 7.74 5.04
N GLU A 342 4.44 7.52 6.01
CA GLU A 342 5.18 8.59 6.67
C GLU A 342 6.11 9.30 5.69
N GLU A 343 6.86 8.52 4.90
CA GLU A 343 7.73 9.04 3.84
C GLU A 343 6.91 9.81 2.79
N TYR A 344 5.89 9.17 2.22
CA TYR A 344 5.02 9.76 1.20
C TYR A 344 4.38 11.08 1.66
N CYS A 345 3.84 11.10 2.88
CA CYS A 345 3.23 12.28 3.44
C CYS A 345 4.25 13.39 3.75
N ASN A 346 5.45 13.07 4.22
CA ASN A 346 6.50 14.06 4.48
C ASN A 346 7.00 14.73 3.18
N VAL A 347 7.20 13.94 2.12
CA VAL A 347 7.55 14.45 0.79
C VAL A 347 6.45 15.39 0.29
N ARG A 348 5.19 14.97 0.33
CA ARG A 348 4.04 15.76 -0.13
C ARG A 348 3.79 17.01 0.73
N ALA A 349 4.19 16.98 2.00
CA ALA A 349 4.13 18.12 2.92
C ALA A 349 5.26 19.16 2.71
N GLY A 350 6.11 18.98 1.69
CA GLY A 350 7.13 19.94 1.26
C GLY A 350 8.54 19.67 1.80
N GLY A 351 8.84 18.47 2.31
CA GLY A 351 10.21 17.94 2.50
C GLY A 351 11.17 18.68 3.46
N GLY A 352 10.70 19.67 4.24
CA GLY A 352 11.58 20.50 5.07
C GLY A 352 11.90 19.96 6.47
N GLN A 353 10.87 19.55 7.22
CA GLN A 353 11.01 18.94 8.55
C GLN A 353 10.31 17.60 8.53
N HIS A 354 10.96 16.57 9.08
CA HIS A 354 10.32 15.28 9.30
C HIS A 354 9.26 15.42 10.39
N LEU A 355 8.00 15.36 9.98
CA LEU A 355 6.84 15.33 10.86
C LEU A 355 6.50 13.86 11.14
N ASP A 356 5.93 13.59 12.32
CA ASP A 356 5.32 12.28 12.54
C ASP A 356 4.20 12.05 11.52
N LEU A 357 3.97 10.79 11.17
CA LEU A 357 2.97 10.36 10.18
C LEU A 357 1.64 11.15 10.22
N ARG A 358 1.05 11.39 11.41
CA ARG A 358 -0.22 12.12 11.54
C ARG A 358 -0.07 13.56 11.05
N ASN A 359 0.93 14.26 11.57
CA ASN A 359 1.17 15.66 11.22
C ASN A 359 1.64 15.81 9.76
N ALA A 360 2.44 14.87 9.27
CA ALA A 360 2.87 14.81 7.87
C ALA A 360 1.66 14.74 6.92
N CYS A 361 0.79 13.75 7.10
CA CYS A 361 -0.33 13.53 6.18
C CYS A 361 -1.39 14.62 6.26
N ARG A 362 -1.67 15.14 7.47
CA ARG A 362 -2.57 16.30 7.62
C ARG A 362 -2.03 17.52 6.86
N LYS A 363 -0.72 17.81 6.99
CA LYS A 363 -0.07 18.90 6.24
C LYS A 363 -0.07 18.62 4.73
N ALA A 364 0.00 17.36 4.32
CA ALA A 364 -0.13 16.93 2.93
C ALA A 364 -1.58 16.87 2.39
N ASN A 365 -2.58 17.23 3.22
CA ASN A 365 -4.01 17.13 2.92
C ASN A 365 -4.43 15.71 2.49
N LEU A 366 -4.03 14.70 3.28
CA LEU A 366 -4.37 13.29 3.09
C LEU A 366 -5.13 12.76 4.32
N ASN A 367 -6.16 11.95 4.08
CA ASN A 367 -6.95 11.29 5.11
C ASN A 367 -6.34 9.92 5.42
N LEU A 368 -6.06 9.64 6.69
CA LEU A 368 -5.49 8.37 7.15
C LEU A 368 -6.29 7.82 8.32
N LEU A 369 -6.22 6.50 8.51
CA LEU A 369 -6.74 5.85 9.70
C LEU A 369 -5.72 5.86 10.82
N ARG A 370 -6.02 6.56 11.92
CA ARG A 370 -5.23 6.53 13.16
C ARG A 370 -6.10 6.86 14.36
N ILE A 371 -6.67 5.81 14.95
CA ILE A 371 -7.54 5.89 16.12
C ILE A 371 -6.89 5.19 17.32
N GLY A 372 -7.11 5.71 18.54
CA GLY A 372 -6.55 5.12 19.76
C GLY A 372 -7.11 3.74 20.12
N ASN A 373 -8.41 3.51 19.88
CA ASN A 373 -9.07 2.21 20.10
C ASN A 373 -9.17 1.41 18.78
N TRP A 374 -8.03 1.25 18.10
CA TRP A 374 -7.98 0.55 16.82
C TRP A 374 -8.26 -0.95 16.96
N ASN A 375 -9.03 -1.49 16.01
CA ASN A 375 -9.14 -2.92 15.74
C ASN A 375 -9.50 -3.13 14.26
N MET A 376 -9.51 -4.38 13.80
CA MET A 376 -9.82 -4.70 12.40
C MET A 376 -11.23 -4.29 11.96
N CYS A 377 -12.17 -4.14 12.89
CA CYS A 377 -13.51 -3.67 12.56
C CYS A 377 -13.53 -2.20 12.22
N ARG A 378 -12.86 -1.38 13.05
CA ARG A 378 -12.68 0.03 12.75
C ARG A 378 -11.90 0.23 11.47
N ASN A 379 -10.90 -0.63 11.22
CA ASN A 379 -10.17 -0.64 9.96
C ASN A 379 -11.11 -0.83 8.77
N SER A 380 -11.98 -1.84 8.84
CA SER A 380 -12.88 -2.19 7.74
C SER A 380 -14.00 -1.17 7.52
N GLU A 381 -14.54 -0.61 8.61
CA GLU A 381 -15.45 0.53 8.54
C GLU A 381 -14.78 1.72 7.82
N TRP A 382 -13.55 2.06 8.19
CA TRP A 382 -12.80 3.13 7.54
C TRP A 382 -12.49 2.83 6.07
N THR A 383 -12.00 1.64 5.73
CA THR A 383 -11.71 1.23 4.34
C THR A 383 -12.96 1.33 3.47
N LEU A 384 -14.12 0.95 4.00
CA LEU A 384 -15.38 1.05 3.27
C LEU A 384 -15.85 2.49 3.13
N CYS A 385 -15.69 3.32 4.17
CA CYS A 385 -15.95 4.75 4.07
C CYS A 385 -15.04 5.45 3.04
N ALA A 386 -13.77 5.09 2.99
CA ALA A 386 -12.81 5.57 1.99
C ALA A 386 -13.28 5.22 0.58
N THR A 387 -13.66 3.95 0.40
CA THR A 387 -14.17 3.39 -0.86
C THR A 387 -15.42 4.08 -1.35
N LEU A 388 -16.32 4.43 -0.44
CA LEU A 388 -17.58 5.11 -0.75
C LEU A 388 -17.41 6.62 -0.94
N GLY A 389 -16.20 7.17 -0.72
CA GLY A 389 -15.95 8.61 -0.74
C GLY A 389 -16.66 9.38 0.39
N ARG A 390 -16.90 8.70 1.52
CA ARG A 390 -17.70 9.22 2.63
C ARG A 390 -16.87 9.59 3.86
N LEU A 391 -15.54 9.44 3.82
CA LEU A 391 -14.72 9.96 4.91
C LEU A 391 -14.90 11.47 5.02
N HIS A 392 -14.80 11.99 6.24
CA HIS A 392 -14.92 13.42 6.48
C HIS A 392 -13.91 14.19 5.60
N ASN A 393 -14.42 15.13 4.81
CA ASN A 393 -13.67 15.95 3.85
C ASN A 393 -12.88 15.17 2.78
N GLN A 394 -13.25 13.93 2.44
CA GLN A 394 -12.52 13.17 1.43
C GLN A 394 -12.62 13.76 0.02
N GLY A 395 -13.79 14.30 -0.32
CA GLY A 395 -14.08 14.83 -1.65
C GLY A 395 -14.76 13.79 -2.54
N ASP A 396 -14.10 13.43 -3.65
CA ASP A 396 -14.63 12.61 -4.75
C ASP A 396 -14.41 11.09 -4.56
N GLY A 397 -13.92 10.67 -3.39
CA GLY A 397 -13.62 9.26 -3.11
C GLY A 397 -12.28 8.78 -3.65
N GLN A 398 -11.37 9.71 -3.99
CA GLN A 398 -10.00 9.37 -4.35
C GLN A 398 -9.29 8.61 -3.22
N ILE A 399 -8.57 7.57 -3.63
CA ILE A 399 -7.67 6.76 -2.79
C ILE A 399 -6.26 6.86 -3.40
N HIS A 400 -5.26 7.07 -2.56
CA HIS A 400 -3.84 6.99 -2.91
C HIS A 400 -3.18 5.83 -2.18
N PHE A 401 -2.14 5.28 -2.80
CA PHE A 401 -1.26 4.30 -2.17
C PHE A 401 0.12 4.91 -2.00
N ALA A 402 0.65 4.87 -0.77
CA ALA A 402 2.02 5.24 -0.47
C ALA A 402 3.01 4.10 -0.80
N LEU A 403 2.52 2.86 -0.87
CA LEU A 403 3.23 1.68 -1.36
C LEU A 403 2.32 0.96 -2.36
N PRO A 404 2.72 0.72 -3.63
CA PRO A 404 1.83 0.11 -4.62
C PRO A 404 1.36 -1.30 -4.23
N PRO A 405 0.07 -1.65 -4.40
CA PRO A 405 -0.43 -2.99 -4.08
C PRO A 405 0.34 -4.15 -4.74
N LYS A 406 0.86 -3.94 -5.96
CA LYS A 406 1.65 -4.93 -6.71
C LYS A 406 3.02 -5.24 -6.09
N GLU A 407 3.51 -4.41 -5.17
CA GLU A 407 4.83 -4.56 -4.55
C GLU A 407 4.77 -5.33 -3.22
N LEU A 408 3.56 -5.69 -2.77
CA LEU A 408 3.36 -6.43 -1.53
C LEU A 408 3.84 -7.88 -1.66
N ASP A 409 4.96 -8.21 -1.02
CA ASP A 409 5.50 -9.56 -1.02
C ASP A 409 4.75 -10.47 -0.03
N LEU A 410 3.95 -11.39 -0.57
CA LEU A 410 3.17 -12.33 0.22
C LEU A 410 4.06 -13.23 1.10
N ASP A 411 5.32 -13.50 0.72
CA ASP A 411 6.21 -14.28 1.57
C ASP A 411 6.52 -13.55 2.88
N LEU A 412 6.60 -12.22 2.87
CA LEU A 412 6.77 -11.43 4.09
C LEU A 412 5.52 -11.52 4.98
N PHE A 413 4.33 -11.46 4.39
CA PHE A 413 3.08 -11.62 5.11
C PHE A 413 2.94 -13.05 5.68
N LEU A 414 3.35 -14.08 4.94
CA LEU A 414 3.16 -15.48 5.30
C LEU A 414 4.24 -16.05 6.21
N ARG A 415 5.43 -15.44 6.25
CA ARG A 415 6.48 -15.85 7.19
C ARG A 415 5.90 -15.86 8.60
N LYS A 416 5.94 -17.04 9.22
CA LYS A 416 5.69 -17.17 10.66
C LYS A 416 6.68 -16.25 11.36
N ARG A 417 6.15 -15.43 12.26
CA ARG A 417 6.93 -14.45 13.01
C ARG A 417 8.19 -15.13 13.58
N GLN A 418 9.34 -14.49 13.42
CA GLN A 418 10.52 -14.93 14.15
C GLN A 418 10.21 -14.85 15.66
N PRO A 419 10.70 -15.81 16.45
CA PRO A 419 10.40 -15.86 17.86
C PRO A 419 10.85 -14.57 18.57
N PRO A 420 10.18 -14.19 19.67
CA PRO A 420 10.30 -12.89 20.35
C PRO A 420 11.69 -12.57 20.94
N ASN A 421 12.65 -13.46 20.78
CA ASN A 421 14.07 -13.31 21.14
C ASN A 421 14.93 -12.77 19.98
N SER A 422 14.38 -12.58 18.77
CA SER A 422 14.97 -11.67 17.78
C SER A 422 14.68 -10.24 18.24
N GLN A 423 15.69 -9.39 18.34
CA GLN A 423 15.63 -8.02 18.90
C GLN A 423 14.75 -7.03 18.10
N GLY A 424 13.84 -7.51 17.26
CA GLY A 424 12.85 -6.73 16.53
C GLY A 424 11.64 -6.44 17.40
N TRP A 425 11.41 -5.16 17.69
CA TRP A 425 10.29 -4.66 18.48
C TRP A 425 8.95 -5.20 17.97
N THR A 426 8.25 -5.98 18.82
CA THR A 426 6.85 -6.34 18.59
C THR A 426 5.97 -5.15 18.97
N CYS A 427 5.80 -4.17 18.08
CA CYS A 427 5.04 -2.95 18.39
C CYS A 427 3.59 -3.22 18.79
N CYS A 428 3.00 -4.31 18.27
CA CYS A 428 1.56 -4.32 18.05
C CYS A 428 0.92 -5.71 18.22
N GLY A 429 1.29 -6.50 19.23
CA GLY A 429 0.61 -7.76 19.54
C GLY A 429 0.98 -8.92 18.59
N SER A 430 0.01 -9.69 18.10
CA SER A 430 0.21 -10.98 17.40
C SER A 430 0.66 -10.87 15.93
N PHE A 431 0.37 -9.76 15.27
CA PHE A 431 0.77 -9.48 13.88
C PHE A 431 1.51 -8.13 13.79
N ALA A 432 2.14 -7.86 12.65
CA ALA A 432 2.83 -6.60 12.39
C ALA A 432 1.84 -5.54 11.89
N GLU A 433 2.15 -4.26 12.09
CA GLU A 433 1.38 -3.16 11.48
C GLU A 433 1.29 -3.30 9.96
N ASN A 434 2.37 -3.75 9.32
CA ASN A 434 2.42 -3.98 7.88
C ASN A 434 1.49 -5.09 7.40
N ASP A 435 1.11 -6.04 8.26
CA ASP A 435 0.15 -7.08 7.91
C ASP A 435 -1.24 -6.49 7.62
N ILE A 436 -1.60 -5.36 8.27
CA ILE A 436 -2.88 -4.69 8.09
C ILE A 436 -3.01 -4.20 6.64
N TYR A 437 -1.92 -3.73 6.04
CA TYR A 437 -1.97 -3.20 4.69
C TYR A 437 -2.30 -4.28 3.63
N TYR A 438 -1.83 -5.52 3.81
CA TYR A 438 -2.26 -6.65 2.98
C TYR A 438 -3.76 -6.88 3.08
N LEU A 439 -4.31 -6.77 4.30
CA LEU A 439 -5.73 -6.95 4.56
C LEU A 439 -6.57 -5.84 3.92
N GLU A 440 -6.13 -4.58 4.01
CA GLU A 440 -6.77 -3.45 3.36
C GLU A 440 -6.83 -3.61 1.84
N VAL A 441 -5.70 -3.95 1.21
CA VAL A 441 -5.63 -4.17 -0.25
C VAL A 441 -6.53 -5.32 -0.66
N CYS A 442 -6.53 -6.45 0.07
CA CYS A 442 -7.39 -7.57 -0.27
C CYS A 442 -8.88 -7.28 -0.02
N THR A 443 -9.21 -6.48 1.00
CA THR A 443 -10.58 -6.02 1.22
C THR A 443 -11.06 -5.15 0.07
N LEU A 444 -10.22 -4.22 -0.41
CA LEU A 444 -10.51 -3.41 -1.61
C LEU A 444 -10.71 -4.32 -2.84
N SER A 445 -9.80 -5.28 -3.07
CA SER A 445 -9.90 -6.24 -4.18
C SER A 445 -11.22 -7.03 -4.16
N GLU A 446 -11.69 -7.44 -2.98
CA GLU A 446 -12.92 -8.21 -2.81
C GLU A 446 -14.21 -7.37 -2.83
N MET A 447 -14.14 -6.03 -2.85
CA MET A 447 -15.35 -5.18 -2.92
C MET A 447 -15.41 -4.23 -4.11
N CYS A 448 -14.31 -4.03 -4.84
CA CYS A 448 -14.28 -3.20 -6.05
C CYS A 448 -14.50 -4.06 -7.31
N ALA A 449 -15.39 -3.65 -8.21
CA ALA A 449 -15.57 -4.27 -9.53
C ALA A 449 -14.30 -4.15 -10.39
N ASN A 450 -13.56 -3.05 -10.25
CA ASN A 450 -12.29 -2.78 -10.93
C ASN A 450 -11.07 -3.19 -10.10
N SER A 451 -11.13 -4.35 -9.43
CA SER A 451 -10.02 -4.84 -8.60
C SER A 451 -8.72 -5.08 -9.37
N ASP A 452 -8.76 -5.32 -10.68
CA ASP A 452 -7.55 -5.48 -11.48
C ASP A 452 -6.80 -4.16 -11.68
N GLU A 453 -7.54 -3.04 -11.72
CA GLU A 453 -6.94 -1.70 -11.80
C GLU A 453 -6.12 -1.40 -10.53
N LEU A 454 -6.56 -1.87 -9.35
CA LEU A 454 -5.90 -1.67 -8.06
C LEU A 454 -4.42 -2.06 -8.07
N PHE A 455 -4.08 -3.18 -8.72
CA PHE A 455 -2.71 -3.69 -8.79
C PHE A 455 -1.88 -3.05 -9.90
N SER A 456 -2.44 -2.11 -10.66
CA SER A 456 -1.73 -1.32 -11.66
C SER A 456 -1.39 0.10 -11.17
N VAL A 457 -1.94 0.51 -10.02
CA VAL A 457 -1.76 1.85 -9.44
C VAL A 457 -0.35 2.03 -8.89
N GLY A 458 0.32 3.13 -9.23
CA GLY A 458 1.61 3.52 -8.68
C GLY A 458 1.50 4.35 -7.40
N VAL A 459 2.65 4.79 -6.87
CA VAL A 459 2.67 5.66 -5.69
C VAL A 459 1.97 6.99 -5.99
N GLY A 460 0.99 7.34 -5.16
CA GLY A 460 0.24 8.58 -5.27
C GLY A 460 -0.70 8.71 -6.47
N ASP A 461 -0.76 7.70 -7.35
CA ASP A 461 -1.73 7.66 -8.44
C ASP A 461 -3.16 7.54 -7.86
N PRO A 462 -4.17 8.22 -8.44
CA PRO A 462 -5.55 8.09 -8.02
C PRO A 462 -6.09 6.69 -8.30
N PHE A 463 -6.71 6.10 -7.29
CA PHE A 463 -7.58 4.95 -7.44
C PHE A 463 -9.00 5.32 -7.02
N TYR A 464 -9.98 4.91 -7.82
CA TYR A 464 -11.41 5.06 -7.53
C TYR A 464 -12.05 3.68 -7.54
N CYS A 465 -12.45 3.21 -6.36
CA CYS A 465 -13.12 1.94 -6.26
C CYS A 465 -14.54 2.03 -6.85
N LYS A 466 -14.81 1.20 -7.86
CA LYS A 466 -16.17 0.97 -8.36
C LYS A 466 -16.82 -0.06 -7.42
N PHE A 467 -17.36 0.42 -6.29
CA PHE A 467 -17.93 -0.45 -5.27
C PHE A 467 -19.00 -1.39 -5.85
N ASP A 468 -18.83 -2.68 -5.59
CA ASP A 468 -19.70 -3.76 -6.06
C ASP A 468 -20.39 -4.43 -4.87
N PRO A 469 -21.71 -4.20 -4.68
CA PRO A 469 -22.47 -4.82 -3.59
C PRO A 469 -22.46 -6.35 -3.61
N GLN A 470 -22.34 -6.98 -4.78
CA GLN A 470 -22.31 -8.44 -4.89
C GLN A 470 -20.96 -8.99 -4.47
N LYS A 471 -19.85 -8.39 -4.91
CA LYS A 471 -18.50 -8.79 -4.44
C LYS A 471 -18.37 -8.55 -2.94
N TYR A 472 -18.84 -7.40 -2.45
CA TYR A 472 -18.90 -7.12 -1.01
C TYR A 472 -19.71 -8.18 -0.25
N LYS A 473 -20.88 -8.60 -0.76
CA LYS A 473 -21.66 -9.66 -0.13
C LYS A 473 -20.93 -11.02 -0.14
N ALA A 474 -20.24 -11.35 -1.23
CA ALA A 474 -19.45 -12.57 -1.33
C ALA A 474 -18.28 -12.58 -0.33
N MET A 475 -17.61 -11.44 -0.14
CA MET A 475 -16.57 -11.24 0.87
C MET A 475 -17.12 -11.47 2.28
N GLN A 476 -18.29 -10.90 2.62
CA GLN A 476 -18.93 -11.12 3.92
C GLN A 476 -19.19 -12.60 4.18
N LEU A 477 -19.70 -13.32 3.18
CA LEU A 477 -19.98 -14.75 3.30
C LEU A 477 -18.69 -15.54 3.53
N ALA A 478 -17.60 -15.20 2.83
CA ALA A 478 -16.31 -15.85 3.00
C ALA A 478 -15.73 -15.61 4.40
N LEU A 479 -15.75 -14.36 4.89
CA LEU A 479 -15.28 -14.01 6.23
C LEU A 479 -16.06 -14.72 7.34
N ARG A 480 -17.38 -14.91 7.16
CA ARG A 480 -18.28 -15.56 8.12
C ARG A 480 -18.19 -17.08 8.14
N GLN A 481 -17.52 -17.73 7.19
CA GLN A 481 -17.31 -19.18 7.23
C GLN A 481 -16.43 -19.63 8.41
N TRP A 482 -15.84 -18.67 9.14
CA TRP A 482 -15.01 -18.89 10.33
C TRP A 482 -15.73 -18.64 11.65
N ASP A 483 -16.99 -18.20 11.62
CA ASP A 483 -17.86 -18.12 12.80
C ASP A 483 -18.50 -19.49 13.07
#